data_AF-A0A6B3KQW8-F1
#
_entry.id   AF-A0A6B3KQW8-F1
#
_cell.length_a   1.000
_cell.length_b   1.000
_cell.length_c   1.000
_cell.angle_alpha   90.00
_cell.angle_beta   90.00
_cell.angle_gamma   90.00
#
_symmetry.space_group_name_H-M   'P 1'
#
loop_
_entity.id
_entity.type
_entity.pdbx_description
1 polymer ?
#
loop_
_entity_poly.entity_id
_entity_poly.type
_entity_poly.pdbx_seq_one_letter_code
_entity_poly.pdbx_strand_id
1 'polypeptide(L)'
;ARRLRRLPSHRDIPIILITIVGDEPIRQAALEAGVIDFLVKPIRPRELRARCANLLQLRQQSESVKQRALSLEQRLLASMNE
;
A
#
# COMPACT_ATOMS: atom_id res chain seq x y z
N ALA A 1 -9.30 6.64 4.93
CA ALA A 1 -8.10 5.78 4.98
C ALA A 1 -7.77 5.28 6.39
N ARG A 2 -7.70 6.14 7.42
CA ARG A 2 -7.42 5.75 8.83
C ARG A 2 -8.20 4.52 9.32
N ARG A 3 -9.53 4.45 9.10
CA ARG A 3 -10.36 3.28 9.50
C ARG A 3 -9.95 1.99 8.79
N LEU A 4 -9.64 2.06 7.50
CA LEU A 4 -9.16 0.93 6.70
C LEU A 4 -7.82 0.40 7.24
N ARG A 5 -6.89 1.30 7.56
CA ARG A 5 -5.57 0.94 8.12
C ARG A 5 -5.62 0.30 9.51
N ARG A 6 -6.73 0.44 10.26
CA ARG A 6 -6.93 -0.23 11.56
C ARG A 6 -7.31 -1.70 11.44
N LEU A 7 -7.77 -2.15 10.27
CA LEU A 7 -8.11 -3.55 10.04
C LEU A 7 -6.83 -4.31 9.67
N PRO A 8 -6.44 -5.37 10.43
CA PRO A 8 -5.18 -6.08 10.20
C PRO A 8 -5.00 -6.55 8.76
N SER A 9 -6.04 -7.15 8.17
CA SER A 9 -6.04 -7.66 6.80
C SER A 9 -5.93 -6.57 5.73
N HIS A 10 -6.12 -5.30 6.08
CA HIS A 10 -6.13 -4.17 5.15
C HIS A 10 -4.95 -3.22 5.34
N ARG A 11 -4.03 -3.53 6.27
CA ARG A 11 -2.89 -2.66 6.60
C ARG A 11 -2.04 -2.32 5.38
N ASP A 12 -1.88 -3.26 4.43
CA ASP A 12 -1.02 -3.10 3.26
C ASP A 12 -1.78 -2.86 1.94
N ILE A 13 -3.10 -2.63 1.99
CA ILE A 13 -3.88 -2.36 0.77
C ILE A 13 -3.52 -0.95 0.25
N PRO A 14 -3.14 -0.79 -1.03
CA PRO A 14 -2.91 0.53 -1.61
C PRO A 14 -4.21 1.32 -1.68
N ILE A 15 -4.16 2.60 -1.30
CA ILE A 15 -5.31 3.51 -1.35
C ILE A 15 -4.95 4.66 -2.27
N ILE A 16 -5.77 4.91 -3.28
CA ILE A 16 -5.69 6.08 -4.16
C ILE A 16 -6.86 7.00 -3.83
N LEU A 17 -6.58 8.27 -3.52
CA LEU A 17 -7.60 9.30 -3.36
C LEU A 17 -7.88 9.96 -4.70
N ILE A 18 -9.16 10.08 -5.06
CA ILE A 18 -9.62 10.80 -6.25
C ILE A 18 -10.49 11.98 -5.80
N THR A 19 -10.16 13.19 -6.24
CA THR A 19 -10.86 14.41 -5.83
C THR A 19 -10.95 15.44 -6.96
N ILE A 20 -11.79 16.46 -6.78
CA ILE A 20 -11.89 17.62 -7.67
C ILE A 20 -10.93 18.73 -7.20
N VAL A 21 -10.67 18.80 -5.89
CA VAL A 21 -9.81 19.83 -5.28
C VAL A 21 -8.44 19.23 -5.03
N GLY A 22 -7.43 19.82 -5.67
CA GLY A 22 -6.03 19.38 -5.65
C GLY A 22 -5.12 20.23 -4.76
N ASP A 23 -5.66 20.95 -3.78
CA ASP A 23 -4.88 21.83 -2.91
C ASP A 23 -3.94 21.04 -1.98
N GLU A 24 -2.81 21.67 -1.66
CA GLU A 24 -1.76 21.06 -0.85
C GLU A 24 -2.23 20.57 0.52
N PRO A 25 -3.12 21.28 1.25
CA PRO A 25 -3.61 20.82 2.55
C PRO A 25 -4.37 19.49 2.47
N ILE A 26 -5.22 19.29 1.46
CA ILE A 26 -5.97 18.04 1.29
C ILE A 26 -5.02 16.91 0.92
N ARG A 27 -4.03 17.18 0.05
CA ARG A 27 -3.01 16.20 -0.31
C ARG A 27 -2.23 15.74 0.93
N GLN A 28 -1.78 16.69 1.75
CA GLN A 28 -1.02 16.39 2.96
C GLN A 28 -1.85 15.57 3.95
N ALA A 29 -3.09 15.98 4.21
CA ALA A 29 -4.00 15.25 5.10
C ALA A 29 -4.31 13.83 4.58
N ALA A 30 -4.37 13.63 3.26
CA ALA A 30 -4.56 12.32 2.65
C ALA A 30 -3.35 11.40 2.88
N LEU A 31 -2.13 11.91 2.66
CA LEU A 31 -0.89 11.17 2.91
C LEU A 31 -0.80 10.73 4.37
N GLU A 32 -1.03 11.65 5.31
CA GLU A 32 -1.06 11.36 6.75
C GLU A 32 -2.14 10.35 7.14
N ALA A 33 -3.26 10.32 6.42
CA ALA A 33 -4.32 9.34 6.64
C ALA A 33 -3.95 7.93 6.11
N GLY A 34 -2.80 7.79 5.45
CA GLY A 34 -2.30 6.54 4.86
C GLY A 34 -2.77 6.30 3.43
N VAL A 35 -3.06 7.35 2.66
CA VAL A 35 -3.25 7.28 1.20
C VAL A 35 -1.87 7.20 0.54
N ILE A 36 -1.73 6.36 -0.48
CA ILE A 36 -0.45 6.19 -1.21
C ILE A 36 -0.38 7.08 -2.45
N ASP A 37 -1.51 7.27 -3.15
CA ASP A 37 -1.53 8.07 -4.37
C ASP A 37 -2.76 8.99 -4.41
N PHE A 38 -2.67 10.06 -5.17
CA PHE A 38 -3.65 11.14 -5.24
C PHE A 38 -3.88 11.56 -6.69
N LEU A 39 -5.14 11.63 -7.10
CA LEU A 39 -5.54 11.99 -8.45
C LEU A 39 -6.62 13.07 -8.44
N VAL A 40 -6.47 14.05 -9.34
CA VAL A 40 -7.46 15.10 -9.57
C VAL A 40 -8.31 14.74 -10.79
N LYS A 41 -9.61 15.01 -10.74
CA LYS A 41 -10.52 14.84 -11.87
C LYS A 41 -10.29 15.93 -12.93
N PRO A 42 -10.47 15.64 -14.23
CA PRO A 42 -10.92 14.36 -14.79
C PRO A 42 -9.77 13.34 -14.91
N ILE A 43 -10.04 12.09 -14.53
CA ILE A 43 -9.04 11.02 -14.55
C ILE A 43 -8.89 10.48 -15.97
N ARG A 44 -7.65 10.26 -16.40
CA ARG A 44 -7.34 9.51 -17.61
C ARG A 44 -7.34 8.01 -17.31
N PRO A 45 -8.21 7.18 -17.92
CA PRO A 45 -8.31 5.76 -17.58
C PRO A 45 -7.01 4.96 -17.75
N ARG A 46 -6.20 5.32 -18.76
CA ARG A 46 -4.88 4.69 -18.98
C ARG A 46 -3.92 4.98 -17.82
N GLU A 47 -3.91 6.21 -17.32
CA GLU A 47 -3.07 6.62 -16.20
C GLU A 47 -3.49 5.91 -14.91
N LEU A 48 -4.79 5.88 -14.60
CA LEU A 48 -5.30 5.18 -13.42
C LEU A 48 -4.95 3.69 -13.45
N ARG A 49 -5.12 3.03 -14.61
CA ARG A 49 -4.75 1.62 -14.74
C ARG A 49 -3.26 1.37 -14.49
N ALA A 50 -2.39 2.21 -15.06
CA ALA A 50 -0.95 2.08 -14.86
C ALA A 50 -0.57 2.27 -13.38
N ARG A 51 -1.15 3.28 -12.71
CA ARG A 51 -0.94 3.53 -11.28
C ARG A 51 -1.41 2.34 -10.43
N CYS A 52 -2.62 1.84 -10.67
CA CYS A 52 -3.14 0.66 -9.97
C CYS A 52 -2.23 -0.57 -10.16
N ALA A 53 -1.79 -0.84 -11.39
CA ALA A 53 -0.90 -1.97 -11.68
C ALA A 53 0.41 -1.88 -10.91
N ASN A 54 1.05 -0.70 -10.92
CA ASN A 54 2.30 -0.47 -10.19
C ASN A 54 2.13 -0.66 -8.67
N LEU A 55 1.05 -0.13 -8.10
CA LEU A 55 0.79 -0.26 -6.66
C LEU A 55 0.51 -1.71 -6.24
N LEU A 56 -0.21 -2.47 -7.07
CA LEU A 56 -0.46 -3.89 -6.83
C LEU A 56 0.82 -4.71 -6.93
N GLN A 57 1.67 -4.41 -7.93
CA GLN A 57 2.96 -5.07 -8.09
C GLN A 57 3.88 -4.80 -6.89
N LEU A 58 3.97 -3.55 -6.44
CA LEU A 58 4.76 -3.18 -5.25
C LEU A 58 4.26 -3.92 -4.00
N ARG A 59 2.94 -4.02 -3.82
CA ARG A 59 2.36 -4.81 -2.72
C ARG A 59 2.79 -6.26 -2.80
N GLN A 60 2.64 -6.91 -3.96
CA GLN A 60 3.02 -8.32 -4.14
C GLN A 60 4.50 -8.56 -3.83
N GLN A 61 5.38 -7.67 -4.27
CA GLN A 61 6.81 -7.74 -3.98
C GLN A 61 7.08 -7.60 -2.48
N SER A 62 6.47 -6.63 -1.82
CA SER A 62 6.57 -6.45 -0.37
C SER A 62 6.09 -7.68 0.41
N GLU A 63 4.99 -8.30 -0.01
CA GLU A 63 4.48 -9.52 0.63
C GLU A 63 5.45 -10.70 0.43
N SER A 64 6.03 -10.85 -0.76
CA SER A 64 7.05 -11.89 -1.01
C SER A 64 8.27 -11.71 -0.12
N VAL A 65 8.74 -10.47 0.09
CA VAL A 65 9.85 -10.17 0.99
C VAL A 65 9.51 -10.52 2.44
N LYS A 66 8.32 -10.13 2.92
CA LYS A 66 7.85 -10.47 4.29
C LYS A 66 7.80 -11.99 4.48
N GLN A 67 7.26 -12.73 3.53
CA GLN A 67 7.18 -14.19 3.60
C GLN A 67 8.56 -14.85 3.63
N ARG A 68 9.50 -14.35 2.82
CA ARG A 68 10.89 -14.82 2.85
C ARG A 68 11.54 -14.58 4.21
N ALA A 69 11.41 -13.38 4.77
CA ALA A 69 11.93 -13.07 6.10
C ALA A 69 11.39 -14.01 7.18
N LEU A 70 10.07 -14.23 7.20
CA LEU A 70 9.43 -15.17 8.13
C LEU A 70 9.94 -16.60 7.96
N SER A 71 10.10 -17.07 6.73
CA SER A 71 10.61 -18.43 6.48
C SER A 71 12.06 -18.61 6.93
N LEU A 72 12.89 -17.55 6.83
CA LEU A 72 14.27 -17.59 7.29
C LEU A 72 14.35 -17.65 8.81
N GLU A 73 13.53 -16.84 9.50
CA GLU A 73 13.42 -16.85 10.96
C GLU A 73 12.97 -18.22 11.48
N GLN A 74 11.98 -18.83 10.83
CA GLN A 74 11.52 -20.19 11.18
C GLN A 74 12.61 -21.25 11.03
N ARG A 75 13.46 -21.15 9.99
CA ARG A 75 14.59 -22.07 9.79
C ARG A 75 15.66 -21.91 10.86
N LEU A 76 15.99 -20.67 11.24
CA LEU A 76 16.96 -20.40 12.31
C LEU A 76 16.47 -20.98 13.64
N LEU A 77 15.21 -20.74 14.00
CA LEU A 77 14.61 -21.29 15.22
C LEU A 77 14.60 -22.81 15.24
N ALA A 78 14.31 -23.46 14.10
CA ALA A 78 14.36 -24.91 14.00
C ALA A 78 15.77 -25.46 14.24
N SER A 79 16.81 -24.81 13.68
CA SER A 79 18.21 -25.22 13.86
C SER A 79 18.79 -24.99 15.25
N MET A 80 18.18 -24.14 16.08
CA MET A 80 18.62 -23.89 17.46
C MET A 80 18.04 -24.89 18.47
N ASN A 81 16.98 -25.60 18.09
CA ASN A 81 16.32 -26.61 18.92
C ASN A 81 16.82 -28.05 18.60
N GLU A 82 17.73 -28.19 17.64
CA GLU A 82 18.55 -29.39 17.38
C GLU A 82 19.91 -29.26 18.11
#